data_AF-A0A7Y3A2D9-F1
#
_entry.id   AF-A0A7Y3A2D9-F1
#
_cell.length_a   1.000
_cell.length_b   1.000
_cell.length_c   1.000
_cell.angle_alpha   90.00
_cell.angle_beta   90.00
_cell.angle_gamma   90.00
#
_symmetry.space_group_name_H-M   'P 1'
#
loop_
_entity.id
_entity.type
_entity.pdbx_description
1 polymer ?
#
loop_
_entity_poly.entity_id
_entity_poly.type
_entity_poly.pdbx_seq_one_letter_code
_entity_poly.pdbx_strand_id
1 'polypeptide(L)' 'MNKPVDRSYWAVGGSTMIGVGVGLMYLRTDVMVFVGCILIGVGAGLILEQALHKKS' A
#
# COMPACT_ATOMS: atom_id res chain seq x y z
N MET A 1 -24.05 -10.95 2.57
CA MET A 1 -23.27 -11.21 1.33
C MET A 1 -21.79 -10.95 1.64
N ASN A 2 -21.01 -11.95 2.01
CA ASN A 2 -19.59 -11.79 2.35
C ASN A 2 -18.75 -12.13 1.11
N LYS A 3 -18.52 -11.14 0.24
CA LYS A 3 -17.72 -11.33 -0.98
C LYS A 3 -16.24 -11.19 -0.61
N PRO A 4 -15.41 -12.22 -0.82
CA PRO A 4 -13.97 -12.16 -0.51
C PRO A 4 -13.18 -11.16 -1.38
N VAL A 5 -13.82 -10.62 -2.42
CA VAL A 5 -13.23 -9.73 -3.43
C VAL A 5 -12.92 -8.33 -2.88
N ASP A 6 -13.67 -7.83 -1.89
CA ASP A 6 -13.52 -6.45 -1.42
C ASP A 6 -12.31 -6.23 -0.52
N ARG A 7 -11.85 -7.26 0.22
CA ARG A 7 -10.75 -7.11 1.20
C ARG A 7 -9.36 -6.96 0.57
N SER A 8 -9.07 -7.62 -0.56
CA SER A 8 -7.75 -7.55 -1.20
C SER A 8 -7.49 -6.18 -1.84
N TYR A 9 -8.46 -5.64 -2.58
CA TYR A 9 -8.34 -4.30 -3.19
C TYR A 9 -8.21 -3.20 -2.12
N TRP A 10 -8.92 -3.33 -1.00
CA TRP A 10 -8.79 -2.41 0.12
C TRP A 10 -7.43 -2.50 0.82
N ALA A 11 -6.79 -3.67 0.86
CA ALA A 11 -5.47 -3.84 1.45
C ALA A 11 -4.37 -3.14 0.62
N VAL A 12 -4.42 -3.26 -0.71
CA VAL A 12 -3.49 -2.54 -1.61
C VAL A 12 -3.76 -1.04 -1.59
N GLY A 13 -5.04 -0.64 -1.67
CA GLY A 13 -5.42 0.78 -1.60
C GLY A 13 -5.01 1.45 -0.28
N GLY A 14 -5.25 0.79 0.85
CA GLY A 14 -4.91 1.31 2.18
C GLY A 14 -3.41 1.44 2.43
N SER A 15 -2.63 0.41 2.08
CA SER A 15 -1.16 0.45 2.21
C SER A 15 -0.51 1.50 1.30
N THR A 16 -1.02 1.66 0.07
CA THR A 16 -0.57 2.73 -0.84
C THR A 16 -0.91 4.11 -0.30
N MET A 17 -2.12 4.30 0.25
CA MET A 17 -2.54 5.58 0.83
C MET A 17 -1.71 5.96 2.07
N ILE A 18 -1.30 4.98 2.88
CA ILE A 18 -0.35 5.18 3.98
C ILE A 18 1.03 5.57 3.45
N GLY A 19 1.54 4.87 2.42
CA GLY A 19 2.84 5.20 1.81
C GLY A 19 2.88 6.60 1.20
N VAL A 20 1.80 7.02 0.53
CA VAL A 20 1.66 8.39 -0.01
C VAL A 20 1.51 9.40 1.12
N GLY A 21 0.70 9.12 2.16
CA GLY A 21 0.51 10.03 3.29
C GLY A 21 1.79 10.29 4.07
N VAL A 22 2.57 9.25 4.36
CA VAL A 22 3.89 9.38 4.99
C VAL A 22 4.87 10.07 4.04
N GLY A 23 4.87 9.69 2.76
CA GLY A 23 5.76 10.31 1.78
C GLY A 23 5.53 11.81 1.61
N LEU A 24 4.27 12.28 1.61
CA LEU A 24 3.95 13.71 1.42
C LEU A 24 4.53 14.59 2.52
N MET A 25 4.71 14.05 3.74
CA MET A 25 5.41 14.76 4.82
C MET A 25 6.90 14.97 4.50
N TYR A 26 7.53 14.05 3.77
CA TYR A 26 8.95 14.10 3.41
C TYR A 26 9.23 14.80 2.08
N LEU A 27 8.19 15.10 1.27
CA LEU A 27 8.34 15.77 -0.02
C LEU A 27 9.03 17.14 0.09
N ARG A 28 8.89 17.82 1.23
CA ARG A 28 9.51 19.13 1.50
C ARG A 28 11.02 19.02 1.77
N THR A 29 11.50 17.85 2.17
CA THR A 29 12.88 17.60 2.57
C THR A 29 13.64 16.91 1.45
N ASP A 30 13.12 15.78 0.95
CA ASP A 30 13.80 14.96 -0.06
C ASP A 30 12.80 14.16 -0.90
N VAL A 31 12.77 14.44 -2.21
CA VAL A 31 11.90 13.73 -3.18
C VAL A 31 12.23 12.24 -3.26
N MET A 32 13.48 11.84 -3.06
CA MET A 32 13.87 10.42 -3.07
C MET A 32 13.25 9.64 -1.90
N VAL A 33 13.10 10.28 -0.73
CA VAL A 33 12.46 9.66 0.43
C VAL A 33 10.95 9.51 0.18
N PHE A 34 10.32 10.50 -0.47
CA PHE A 34 8.92 10.41 -0.91
C PHE A 34 8.69 9.20 -1.83
N VAL A 35 9.52 9.06 -2.87
CA VAL A 35 9.42 7.93 -3.80
C VAL A 35 9.66 6.60 -3.08
N GLY A 36 10.62 6.55 -2.15
CA GLY A 36 10.86 5.38 -1.29
C GLY A 36 9.64 4.97 -0.47
N CYS A 37 8.96 5.92 0.18
CA CYS A 37 7.74 5.65 0.96
C CYS A 37 6.60 5.11 0.08
N ILE A 38 6.44 5.62 -1.15
CA ILE A 38 5.44 5.11 -2.09
C ILE A 38 5.77 3.68 -2.52
N LEU A 39 7.03 3.42 -2.90
CA LEU A 39 7.48 2.09 -3.31
C LEU A 39 7.30 1.06 -2.18
N ILE A 40 7.60 1.44 -0.93
CA ILE A 40 7.39 0.59 0.24
C ILE A 40 5.89 0.36 0.49
N GLY A 41 5.05 1.39 0.39
CA GLY A 41 3.61 1.28 0.58
C GLY A 41 2.95 0.35 -0.45
N VAL A 42 3.30 0.50 -1.73
CA VAL A 42 2.80 -0.36 -2.82
C VAL A 42 3.36 -1.77 -2.68
N GLY A 43 4.66 -1.92 -2.39
CA GLY A 43 5.30 -3.22 -2.20
C GLY A 43 4.67 -4.01 -1.05
N ALA A 44 4.42 -3.36 0.10
CA ALA A 44 3.71 -3.97 1.21
C ALA A 44 2.28 -4.38 0.84
N GLY A 45 1.57 -3.52 0.09
CA GLY A 45 0.22 -3.80 -0.41
C GLY A 45 0.13 -5.03 -1.29
N LEU A 46 1.07 -5.17 -2.23
CA LEU A 46 1.16 -6.35 -3.09
C LEU A 46 1.45 -7.61 -2.28
N ILE A 47 2.40 -7.58 -1.34
CA ILE A 47 2.70 -8.75 -0.49
C ILE A 47 1.46 -9.16 0.32
N LEU A 48 0.73 -8.18 0.87
CA LEU A 48 -0.53 -8.39 1.60
C LEU A 48 -1.61 -9.00 0.72
N GLU A 49 -1.78 -8.51 -0.51
CA GLU A 49 -2.75 -9.02 -1.47
C GLU A 49 -2.44 -10.46 -1.89
N GLN A 50 -1.18 -10.76 -2.17
CA GLN A 50 -0.72 -12.11 -2.50
C GLN A 50 -0.89 -13.07 -1.32
N ALA A 51 -0.61 -12.62 -0.09
CA ALA A 51 -0.84 -13.39 1.11
C ALA A 51 -2.34 -13.66 1.37
N LEU A 52 -3.21 -12.70 1.03
CA LEU A 52 -4.66 -12.87 1.12
C LEU A 52 -5.18 -13.83 0.04
N HIS A 53 -4.71 -13.69 -1.19
CA HIS A 53 -5.12 -14.49 -2.34
C HIS A 53 -4.71 -15.96 -2.17
N LYS A 54 -3.50 -16.23 -1.68
CA LYS A 54 -2.99 -17.59 -1.44
C LYS A 54 -3.75 -18.36 -0.34
N LYS A 55 -4.61 -17.68 0.42
CA LYS A 55 -5.42 -18.27 1.50
C LYS A 55 -6.87 -18.59 1.09
N SER A 56 -7.29 -18.24 -0.13
CA SER A 56 -8.60 -18.60 -0.70
C SER A 56 -8.52 -19.84 -1.58
#